data_AF-A0A1F8NFZ9-F1
#
_entry.id   AF-A0A1F8NFZ9-F1
#
_cell.length_a   1.000
_cell.length_b   1.000
_cell.length_c   1.000
_cell.angle_alpha   90.00
_cell.angle_beta   90.00
_cell.angle_gamma   90.00
#
_symmetry.space_group_name_H-M   'P 1'
#
loop_
_entity.id
_entity.type
_entity.pdbx_description
1 polymer ?
#
loop_
_entity_poly.entity_id
_entity_poly.type
_entity_poly.pdbx_seq_one_letter_code
_entity_poly.pdbx_strand_id
1 'polypeptide(L)'
;MEQMARKQRASRSEGSEENRSEITRWLQAISPENTNEAIRTRAFKALMIVARKDPDRLLAHWADLDGLLRGGRAFSKFPAVHILAALAPADDEGRFEKSFRAFFALLEDEAVSVASHVARLAGEIALAKPALEPRITRRLLAIDRAQIRPDRKDLVKAYALEGFDRYFETTSSK
;
A
#
# COMPACT_ATOMS: atom_id res chain seq x y z
N MET A 1 -25.76 -36.24 11.51
CA MET A 1 -25.48 -34.92 10.88
C MET A 1 -24.54 -34.03 11.71
N GLU A 2 -24.57 -34.08 13.04
CA GLU A 2 -23.76 -33.20 13.90
C GLU A 2 -22.23 -33.43 13.82
N GLN A 3 -21.78 -34.68 13.63
CA GLN A 3 -20.35 -35.01 13.47
C GLN A 3 -19.74 -34.46 12.17
N MET A 4 -20.49 -34.43 11.06
CA MET A 4 -20.01 -33.89 9.78
C MET A 4 -19.87 -32.36 9.84
N ALA A 5 -20.81 -31.66 10.51
CA ALA A 5 -20.75 -30.22 10.71
C ALA A 5 -19.58 -29.79 11.62
N ARG A 6 -19.25 -30.58 12.66
CA ARG A 6 -18.08 -30.33 13.52
C ARG A 6 -16.75 -30.53 12.78
N LYS A 7 -16.65 -31.57 11.94
CA LYS A 7 -15.43 -31.85 11.14
C LYS A 7 -15.17 -30.78 10.08
N GLN A 8 -16.21 -30.25 9.43
CA GLN A 8 -16.09 -29.13 8.49
C GLN A 8 -15.74 -27.80 9.18
N ARG A 9 -16.25 -27.54 10.39
CA ARG A 9 -15.87 -26.34 11.15
C ARG A 9 -14.41 -26.38 11.61
N ALA A 10 -13.92 -27.53 12.07
CA ALA A 10 -12.51 -27.70 12.46
C ALA A 10 -11.54 -27.54 11.27
N SER A 11 -11.85 -28.14 10.12
CA SER A 11 -11.02 -27.98 8.91
C SER A 11 -11.02 -26.53 8.38
N ARG A 12 -12.13 -25.80 8.49
CA ARG A 12 -12.18 -24.37 8.16
C ARG A 12 -11.42 -23.49 9.16
N SER A 13 -11.42 -23.83 10.46
CA SER A 13 -10.66 -23.06 11.44
C SER A 13 -9.16 -23.28 11.31
N GLU A 14 -8.70 -24.52 11.17
CA GLU A 14 -7.30 -24.86 10.92
C GLU A 14 -6.76 -24.18 9.65
N GLY A 15 -7.51 -24.28 8.55
CA GLY A 15 -7.17 -23.60 7.31
C GLY A 15 -7.14 -22.08 7.44
N SER A 16 -7.91 -21.47 8.34
CA SER A 16 -7.87 -20.01 8.59
C SER A 16 -6.69 -19.58 9.47
N GLU A 17 -6.23 -20.47 10.35
CA GLU A 17 -5.16 -20.22 11.31
C GLU A 17 -3.77 -20.37 10.65
N GLU A 18 -3.60 -21.41 9.84
CA GLU A 18 -2.41 -21.60 8.99
C GLU A 18 -2.23 -20.41 8.03
N ASN A 19 -3.33 -19.99 7.40
CA ASN A 19 -3.37 -18.83 6.52
C ASN A 19 -3.03 -17.51 7.22
N ARG A 20 -3.44 -17.32 8.47
CA ARG A 20 -3.08 -16.13 9.28
C ARG A 20 -1.60 -16.15 9.67
N SER A 21 -1.07 -17.33 9.97
CA SER A 21 0.34 -17.56 10.26
C SER A 21 1.22 -17.19 9.06
N GLU A 22 0.81 -17.54 7.84
CA GLU A 22 1.53 -17.18 6.61
C GLU A 22 1.60 -15.68 6.35
N ILE A 23 0.49 -14.96 6.51
CA ILE A 23 0.46 -13.49 6.35
C ILE A 23 1.40 -12.82 7.34
N THR A 24 1.34 -13.23 8.61
CA THR A 24 2.21 -12.69 9.65
C THR A 24 3.68 -12.93 9.31
N ARG A 25 4.02 -14.12 8.83
CA ARG A 25 5.38 -14.45 8.37
C ARG A 25 5.81 -13.59 7.19
N TRP A 26 4.94 -13.31 6.22
CA TRP A 26 5.30 -12.44 5.09
C TRP A 26 5.44 -10.97 5.49
N LEU A 27 4.60 -10.48 6.42
CA LEU A 27 4.74 -9.13 6.98
C LEU A 27 6.05 -8.97 7.73
N GLN A 28 6.42 -9.94 8.57
CA GLN A 28 7.73 -9.98 9.21
C GLN A 28 8.85 -10.08 8.17
N ALA A 29 8.65 -10.83 7.08
CA ALA A 29 9.66 -10.95 6.05
C ALA A 29 9.94 -9.63 5.33
N ILE A 30 8.99 -8.70 5.20
CA ILE A 30 9.22 -7.37 4.61
C ILE A 30 9.64 -6.30 5.63
N SER A 31 9.84 -6.68 6.90
CA SER A 31 10.22 -5.75 7.96
C SER A 31 11.65 -5.19 7.76
N PRO A 32 11.98 -4.06 8.41
CA PRO A 32 13.27 -3.40 8.25
C PRO A 32 14.46 -4.24 8.74
N GLU A 33 14.21 -5.20 9.62
CA GLU A 33 15.20 -6.11 10.21
C GLU A 33 15.66 -7.18 9.21
N ASN A 34 14.83 -7.53 8.21
CA ASN A 34 15.17 -8.56 7.25
C ASN A 34 15.94 -8.00 6.04
N THR A 35 17.26 -8.26 6.01
CA THR A 35 18.13 -7.80 4.91
C THR A 35 18.19 -8.76 3.71
N ASN A 36 17.55 -9.93 3.75
CA ASN A 36 17.55 -10.88 2.63
C ASN A 36 16.55 -10.49 1.52
N GLU A 37 17.07 -10.00 0.40
CA GLU A 37 16.28 -9.51 -0.73
C GLU A 37 15.38 -10.57 -1.37
N ALA A 38 15.87 -11.80 -1.53
CA ALA A 38 15.10 -12.88 -2.15
C ALA A 38 13.87 -13.23 -1.29
N ILE A 39 14.04 -13.25 0.03
CA ILE A 39 12.94 -13.48 0.98
C ILE A 39 11.94 -12.31 0.94
N ARG A 40 12.41 -11.06 1.04
CA ARG A 40 11.55 -9.87 0.96
C ARG A 40 10.74 -9.84 -0.32
N THR A 41 11.37 -10.12 -1.45
CA THR A 41 10.73 -10.08 -2.77
C THR A 41 9.63 -11.13 -2.90
N ARG A 42 9.87 -12.35 -2.40
CA ARG A 42 8.85 -13.41 -2.39
C ARG A 42 7.68 -13.04 -1.48
N ALA A 43 7.96 -12.52 -0.29
CA ALA A 43 6.94 -12.08 0.65
C ALA A 43 6.10 -10.93 0.08
N PHE A 44 6.73 -9.93 -0.53
CA PHE A 44 6.02 -8.83 -1.19
C PHE A 44 5.08 -9.34 -2.30
N LYS A 45 5.55 -10.25 -3.15
CA LYS A 45 4.71 -10.84 -4.21
C LYS A 45 3.51 -11.59 -3.62
N ALA A 46 3.72 -12.37 -2.55
CA ALA A 46 2.65 -13.10 -1.88
C ALA A 46 1.61 -12.13 -1.27
N LEU A 47 2.07 -11.11 -0.55
CA LEU A 47 1.20 -10.07 0.03
C LEU A 47 0.41 -9.31 -1.04
N MET A 48 1.03 -8.98 -2.18
CA MET A 48 0.33 -8.34 -3.29
C MET A 48 -0.76 -9.22 -3.92
N ILE A 49 -0.55 -10.54 -3.96
CA ILE A 49 -1.58 -11.48 -4.42
C ILE A 49 -2.76 -11.46 -3.44
N VAL A 50 -2.49 -11.52 -2.13
CA VAL A 50 -3.53 -11.45 -1.10
C VAL A 50 -4.27 -10.12 -1.17
N ALA A 51 -3.56 -8.99 -1.23
CA ALA A 51 -4.17 -7.66 -1.25
C ALA A 51 -5.17 -7.47 -2.40
N ARG A 52 -4.95 -8.15 -3.53
CA ARG A 52 -5.82 -8.06 -4.72
C ARG A 52 -6.93 -9.10 -4.75
N LYS A 53 -6.70 -10.29 -4.20
CA LYS A 53 -7.65 -11.42 -4.30
C LYS A 53 -8.51 -11.59 -3.06
N ASP A 54 -8.00 -11.20 -1.89
CA ASP A 54 -8.61 -11.40 -0.58
C ASP A 54 -8.15 -10.27 0.38
N PRO A 55 -8.55 -9.01 0.10
CA PRO A 55 -8.05 -7.83 0.81
C PRO A 55 -8.39 -7.84 2.30
N ASP A 56 -9.53 -8.39 2.71
CA ASP A 56 -10.01 -8.44 4.10
C ASP A 56 -8.97 -9.06 5.04
N ARG A 57 -8.25 -10.07 4.56
CA ARG A 57 -7.19 -10.72 5.33
C ARG A 57 -6.02 -9.80 5.64
N LEU A 58 -5.72 -8.83 4.78
CA LEU A 58 -4.65 -7.86 5.02
C LEU A 58 -5.14 -6.56 5.65
N LEU A 59 -6.41 -6.20 5.50
CA LEU A 59 -7.01 -5.05 6.20
C LEU A 59 -6.89 -5.19 7.72
N ALA A 60 -6.94 -6.41 8.26
CA ALA A 60 -6.68 -6.70 9.67
C ALA A 60 -5.25 -6.36 10.14
N HIS A 61 -4.30 -6.26 9.20
CA HIS A 61 -2.88 -5.98 9.44
C HIS A 61 -2.47 -4.57 9.01
N TRP A 62 -3.43 -3.66 8.85
CA TRP A 62 -3.16 -2.28 8.41
C TRP A 62 -2.12 -1.58 9.28
N ALA A 63 -2.18 -1.77 10.60
CA ALA A 63 -1.26 -1.14 11.55
C ALA A 63 0.20 -1.56 11.31
N ASP A 64 0.43 -2.83 10.94
CA ASP A 64 1.77 -3.34 10.62
C ASP A 64 2.33 -2.61 9.40
N LEU A 65 1.51 -2.46 8.33
CA LEU A 65 1.88 -1.76 7.11
C LEU A 65 2.08 -0.25 7.33
N ASP A 66 1.23 0.42 8.13
CA ASP A 66 1.41 1.83 8.49
C ASP A 66 2.71 2.04 9.28
N GLY A 67 3.05 1.09 10.16
CA GLY A 67 4.33 1.07 10.88
C GLY A 67 5.53 1.07 9.94
N LEU A 68 5.48 0.29 8.85
CA LEU A 68 6.53 0.25 7.84
C LEU A 68 6.70 1.58 7.10
N LEU A 69 5.65 2.39 6.93
CA LEU A 69 5.77 3.72 6.33
C LEU A 69 6.61 4.66 7.20
N ARG A 70 6.41 4.61 8.53
CA ARG A 70 6.97 5.56 9.50
C ARG A 70 8.39 5.21 9.94
N GLY A 71 8.66 3.92 10.15
CA GLY A 71 9.93 3.43 10.69
C GLY A 71 10.76 2.61 9.69
N GLY A 72 10.24 2.35 8.50
CA GLY A 72 10.87 1.43 7.56
C GLY A 72 12.06 2.01 6.80
N ARG A 73 12.93 1.11 6.35
CA ARG A 73 13.93 1.40 5.30
C ARG A 73 13.24 1.42 3.94
N ALA A 74 13.92 1.95 2.91
CA ALA A 74 13.37 2.03 1.55
C ALA A 74 12.77 0.70 1.05
N PHE A 75 13.45 -0.42 1.30
CA PHE A 75 13.00 -1.75 0.89
C PHE A 75 11.77 -2.29 1.67
N SER A 76 11.40 -1.66 2.80
CA SER A 76 10.20 -1.98 3.58
C SER A 76 9.07 -0.99 3.29
N LYS A 77 9.40 0.30 3.10
CA LYS A 77 8.46 1.33 2.66
C LYS A 77 7.89 1.02 1.28
N PHE A 78 8.73 0.57 0.35
CA PHE A 78 8.32 0.23 -1.01
C PHE A 78 7.18 -0.81 -1.05
N PRO A 79 7.31 -2.01 -0.46
CA PRO A 79 6.19 -2.95 -0.44
C PRO A 79 4.98 -2.40 0.33
N ALA A 80 5.19 -1.67 1.43
CA ALA A 80 4.10 -1.10 2.22
C ALA A 80 3.24 -0.11 1.42
N VAL A 81 3.84 0.83 0.67
CA VAL A 81 3.05 1.79 -0.15
C VAL A 81 2.25 1.08 -1.24
N HIS A 82 2.82 0.05 -1.86
CA HIS A 82 2.14 -0.74 -2.88
C HIS A 82 0.97 -1.55 -2.33
N ILE A 83 1.16 -2.20 -1.17
CA ILE A 83 0.10 -2.99 -0.54
C ILE A 83 -1.02 -2.08 -0.06
N LEU A 84 -0.72 -0.96 0.61
CA LEU A 84 -1.74 -0.02 1.09
C LEU A 84 -2.54 0.60 -0.06
N ALA A 85 -1.90 0.95 -1.17
CA ALA A 85 -2.60 1.43 -2.36
C ALA A 85 -3.53 0.35 -2.95
N ALA A 86 -3.09 -0.91 -2.98
CA ALA A 86 -3.91 -2.03 -3.45
C ALA A 86 -5.10 -2.35 -2.52
N LEU A 87 -4.97 -2.08 -1.22
CA LEU A 87 -6.05 -2.27 -0.24
C LEU A 87 -7.04 -1.10 -0.19
N ALA A 88 -6.66 0.08 -0.67
CA ALA A 88 -7.49 1.29 -0.59
C ALA A 88 -8.92 1.11 -1.15
N PRO A 89 -9.17 0.39 -2.27
CA PRO A 89 -10.53 0.16 -2.77
C PRO A 89 -11.43 -0.65 -1.84
N ALA A 90 -10.86 -1.50 -0.98
CA ALA A 90 -11.60 -2.36 -0.04
C ALA A 90 -11.63 -1.77 1.38
N ASP A 91 -11.04 -0.59 1.60
CA ASP A 91 -10.95 0.03 2.92
C ASP A 91 -12.15 0.92 3.24
N ASP A 92 -13.24 0.28 3.69
CA ASP A 92 -14.49 0.95 4.07
C ASP A 92 -14.43 1.64 5.45
N GLU A 93 -13.42 1.32 6.28
CA GLU A 93 -13.28 1.88 7.63
C GLU A 93 -12.40 3.15 7.70
N GLY A 94 -12.00 3.66 6.54
CA GLY A 94 -11.22 4.88 6.43
C GLY A 94 -9.82 4.78 7.06
N ARG A 95 -9.17 3.62 6.98
CA ARG A 95 -7.80 3.42 7.47
C ARG A 95 -6.79 4.20 6.64
N PHE A 96 -6.97 4.26 5.31
CA PHE A 96 -6.12 5.05 4.42
C PHE A 96 -6.14 6.54 4.77
N GLU A 97 -7.30 7.07 5.10
CA GLU A 97 -7.52 8.46 5.48
C GLU A 97 -6.71 8.82 6.74
N LYS A 98 -6.60 7.88 7.69
CA LYS A 98 -5.77 8.00 8.90
C LYS A 98 -4.27 7.92 8.57
N SER A 99 -3.90 7.06 7.62
CA SER A 99 -2.52 6.92 7.12
C SER A 99 -2.10 7.97 6.09
N PHE A 100 -3.04 8.79 5.59
CA PHE A 100 -2.83 9.72 4.47
C PHE A 100 -1.59 10.59 4.66
N ARG A 101 -1.41 11.15 5.86
CA ARG A 101 -0.26 12.01 6.16
C ARG A 101 1.05 11.23 6.07
N ALA A 102 1.12 10.02 6.60
CA ALA A 102 2.33 9.20 6.56
C ALA A 102 2.65 8.75 5.13
N PHE A 103 1.64 8.31 4.38
CA PHE A 103 1.78 7.91 2.99
C PHE A 103 2.33 9.04 2.11
N PHE A 104 1.72 10.23 2.17
CA PHE A 104 2.13 11.36 1.33
C PHE A 104 3.36 12.11 1.85
N ALA A 105 3.82 11.87 3.07
CA ALA A 105 5.13 12.35 3.52
C ALA A 105 6.26 11.68 2.72
N LEU A 106 6.03 10.47 2.20
CA LEU A 106 7.02 9.73 1.41
C LEU A 106 7.24 10.28 0.00
N LEU A 107 6.48 11.29 -0.45
CA LEU A 107 6.84 12.07 -1.65
C LEU A 107 8.21 12.76 -1.50
N GLU A 108 8.65 12.99 -0.27
CA GLU A 108 9.94 13.58 0.07
C GLU A 108 10.94 12.54 0.60
N ASP A 109 10.68 11.23 0.41
CA ASP A 109 11.57 10.17 0.88
C ASP A 109 12.94 10.23 0.17
N GLU A 110 14.01 9.93 0.92
CA GLU A 110 15.37 9.88 0.38
C GLU A 110 15.53 8.85 -0.73
N ALA A 111 14.73 7.78 -0.72
CA ALA A 111 14.70 6.81 -1.81
C ALA A 111 13.74 7.30 -2.91
N VAL A 112 14.33 7.76 -4.02
CA VAL A 112 13.55 8.23 -5.19
C VAL A 112 12.56 7.18 -5.69
N SER A 113 12.89 5.89 -5.60
CA SER A 113 11.98 4.82 -5.98
C SER A 113 10.70 4.81 -5.16
N VAL A 114 10.79 5.06 -3.84
CA VAL A 114 9.63 5.18 -2.95
C VAL A 114 8.82 6.43 -3.30
N ALA A 115 9.47 7.59 -3.40
CA ALA A 115 8.81 8.86 -3.72
C ALA A 115 8.07 8.81 -5.06
N SER A 116 8.73 8.33 -6.12
CA SER A 116 8.13 8.15 -7.44
C SER A 116 6.91 7.22 -7.40
N HIS A 117 7.02 6.07 -6.74
CA HIS A 117 5.89 5.13 -6.69
C HIS A 117 4.72 5.66 -5.85
N VAL A 118 4.98 6.42 -4.78
CA VAL A 118 3.92 7.13 -4.04
C VAL A 118 3.19 8.11 -4.97
N ALA A 119 3.90 8.87 -5.79
CA ALA A 119 3.28 9.79 -6.74
C ALA A 119 2.39 9.07 -7.76
N ARG A 120 2.86 7.95 -8.32
CA ARG A 120 2.08 7.14 -9.28
C ARG A 120 0.88 6.45 -8.63
N LEU A 121 1.09 5.78 -7.49
CA LEU A 121 0.05 5.05 -6.76
C LEU A 121 -1.06 5.97 -6.22
N ALA A 122 -0.73 7.24 -5.97
CA ALA A 122 -1.72 8.24 -5.57
C ALA A 122 -2.88 8.35 -6.56
N GLY A 123 -2.64 8.14 -7.85
CA GLY A 123 -3.69 8.10 -8.87
C GLY A 123 -4.66 6.92 -8.73
N GLU A 124 -4.13 5.74 -8.43
CA GLU A 124 -4.94 4.54 -8.14
C GLU A 124 -5.82 4.78 -6.90
N ILE A 125 -5.26 5.43 -5.88
CA ILE A 125 -6.00 5.76 -4.65
C ILE A 125 -7.05 6.84 -4.91
N ALA A 126 -6.76 7.87 -5.71
CA ALA A 126 -7.73 8.90 -6.06
C ALA A 126 -8.96 8.32 -6.78
N LEU A 127 -8.72 7.38 -7.69
CA LEU A 127 -9.79 6.66 -8.39
C LEU A 127 -10.61 5.78 -7.43
N ALA A 128 -9.94 5.06 -6.52
CA ALA A 128 -10.58 4.19 -5.55
C ALA A 128 -11.34 4.94 -4.45
N LYS A 129 -10.85 6.12 -4.06
CA LYS A 129 -11.42 6.98 -3.01
C LYS A 129 -11.64 8.40 -3.55
N PRO A 130 -12.71 8.64 -4.35
CA PRO A 130 -12.96 9.95 -4.98
C PRO A 130 -13.03 11.12 -3.99
N ALA A 131 -13.47 10.90 -2.75
CA ALA A 131 -13.49 11.94 -1.71
C ALA A 131 -12.09 12.47 -1.35
N LEU A 132 -11.03 11.72 -1.65
CA LEU A 132 -9.64 12.11 -1.44
C LEU A 132 -9.00 12.79 -2.65
N GLU A 133 -9.61 12.71 -3.84
CA GLU A 133 -9.05 13.25 -5.09
C GLU A 133 -8.57 14.70 -4.94
N PRO A 134 -9.36 15.67 -4.42
CA PRO A 134 -8.89 17.05 -4.31
C PRO A 134 -7.70 17.23 -3.35
N ARG A 135 -7.55 16.33 -2.37
CA ARG A 135 -6.39 16.35 -1.46
C ARG A 135 -5.18 15.73 -2.13
N ILE A 136 -5.36 14.65 -2.88
CA ILE A 136 -4.30 13.96 -3.62
C ILE A 136 -3.76 14.85 -4.74
N THR A 137 -4.63 15.42 -5.57
CA THR A 137 -4.27 16.33 -6.66
C THR A 137 -3.43 17.50 -6.13
N ARG A 138 -3.82 18.10 -5.01
CA ARG A 138 -3.02 19.17 -4.37
C ARG A 138 -1.63 18.70 -3.92
N ARG A 139 -1.47 17.46 -3.45
CA ARG A 139 -0.16 16.92 -3.08
C ARG A 139 0.72 16.69 -4.30
N LEU A 140 0.17 16.14 -5.38
CA LEU A 140 0.91 15.88 -6.61
C LEU A 140 1.32 17.18 -7.31
N LEU A 141 0.43 18.18 -7.39
CA LEU A 141 0.77 19.50 -7.95
C LEU A 141 1.82 20.26 -7.11
N ALA A 142 1.95 19.94 -5.83
CA ALA A 142 2.91 20.56 -4.93
C ALA A 142 4.32 19.93 -4.98
N ILE A 143 4.56 18.87 -5.76
CA ILE A 143 5.87 18.19 -5.87
C ILE A 143 6.99 19.17 -6.26
N ASP A 144 6.68 20.20 -7.06
CA ASP A 144 7.67 21.19 -7.45
C ASP A 144 8.21 22.01 -6.26
N ARG A 145 7.37 22.19 -5.23
CA ARG A 145 7.70 22.93 -4.00
C ARG A 145 8.22 22.02 -2.88
N ALA A 146 8.16 20.70 -3.07
CA ALA A 146 8.62 19.73 -2.10
C ALA A 146 10.15 19.76 -1.95
N GLN A 147 10.63 19.38 -0.76
CA GLN A 147 12.06 19.31 -0.41
C GLN A 147 12.73 18.05 -0.99
N ILE A 148 12.50 17.81 -2.28
CA ILE A 148 13.14 16.74 -3.06
C ILE A 148 14.38 17.31 -3.72
N ARG A 149 15.49 16.56 -3.71
CA ARG A 149 16.69 16.95 -4.45
C ARG A 149 16.36 17.27 -5.92
N PRO A 150 16.87 18.37 -6.50
CA PRO A 150 16.50 18.80 -7.85
C PRO A 150 16.67 17.72 -8.93
N ASP A 151 17.74 16.93 -8.86
CA ASP A 151 18.07 15.86 -9.81
C ASP A 151 17.09 14.68 -9.84
N ARG A 152 16.24 14.57 -8.81
CA ARG A 152 15.25 13.49 -8.66
C ARG A 152 13.82 13.97 -8.85
N LYS A 153 13.61 15.30 -8.77
CA LYS A 153 12.29 15.92 -8.80
C LYS A 153 11.55 15.66 -10.11
N ASP A 154 12.26 15.69 -11.24
CA ASP A 154 11.67 15.45 -12.56
C ASP A 154 11.18 14.00 -12.71
N LEU A 155 11.89 13.03 -12.14
CA LEU A 155 11.44 11.64 -12.13
C LEU A 155 10.18 11.44 -11.28
N VAL A 156 10.10 12.09 -10.12
CA VAL A 156 8.88 12.03 -9.27
C VAL A 156 7.71 12.71 -9.99
N LYS A 157 7.95 13.82 -10.70
CA LYS A 157 6.92 14.47 -11.54
C LYS A 157 6.45 13.58 -12.68
N ALA A 158 7.35 12.86 -13.36
CA ALA A 158 6.96 11.92 -14.42
C ALA A 158 6.00 10.84 -13.88
N TYR A 159 6.27 10.30 -12.69
CA TYR A 159 5.37 9.35 -12.04
C TYR A 159 4.06 9.99 -11.57
N ALA A 160 4.07 11.27 -11.19
CA ALA A 160 2.84 12.01 -10.88
C ALA A 160 1.94 12.16 -12.11
N LEU A 161 2.52 12.39 -13.30
CA LEU A 161 1.78 12.41 -14.56
C LEU A 161 1.14 11.04 -14.84
N GLU A 162 1.88 9.95 -14.69
CA GLU A 162 1.31 8.59 -14.77
C GLU A 162 0.18 8.36 -13.75
N GLY A 163 0.26 8.99 -12.58
CA GLY A 163 -0.79 8.99 -11.57
C GLY A 163 -2.02 9.76 -12.04
N PHE A 164 -1.85 10.96 -12.57
CA PHE A 164 -2.95 11.77 -13.12
C PHE A 164 -3.67 11.05 -14.26
N ASP A 165 -2.94 10.39 -15.16
CA ASP A 165 -3.52 9.62 -16.27
C ASP A 165 -4.53 8.55 -15.79
N ARG A 166 -4.44 8.09 -14.54
CA ARG A 166 -5.39 7.11 -13.98
C ARG A 166 -6.77 7.65 -13.69
N TYR A 167 -6.92 8.94 -13.44
CA TYR A 167 -8.19 9.52 -13.00
C TYR A 167 -8.55 10.84 -13.69
N PHE A 168 -7.69 11.38 -14.56
CA PHE A 168 -7.96 12.61 -15.29
C PHE A 168 -9.27 12.53 -16.08
N GLU A 169 -9.51 11.43 -16.79
CA GLU A 169 -10.73 11.23 -17.58
C GLU A 169 -12.02 11.12 -16.74
N THR A 170 -11.90 10.74 -15.47
CA THR A 170 -13.04 10.51 -14.56
C THR A 170 -13.30 11.68 -13.62
N THR A 171 -12.48 12.74 -13.65
CA THR A 171 -12.68 13.92 -12.80
C THR A 171 -13.93 14.71 -13.21
N SER A 172 -14.74 15.09 -12.21
CA SER A 172 -15.97 15.87 -12.40
C SER A 172 -15.73 17.36 -12.68
N SER A 173 -14.47 17.81 -12.66
CA SER A 173 -14.09 19.19 -12.98
C SER A 173 -13.75 19.30 -14.46
N LYS A 174 -14.77 19.29 -15.32
CA LYS A 174 -14.67 19.82 -16.69
C LYS A 174 -15.17 21.25 -16.73
#